data_AF-A0AAE4QN63-F1
#
_entry.id   AF-A0AAE4QN63-F1
#
_cell.length_a   1.000
_cell.length_b   1.000
_cell.length_c   1.000
_cell.angle_alpha   90.00
_cell.angle_beta   90.00
_cell.angle_gamma   90.00
#
_symmetry.space_group_name_H-M   'P 1'
#
loop_
_entity.id
_entity.type
_entity.pdbx_description
1 polymer ?
#
loop_
_entity_poly.entity_id
_entity_poly.type
_entity_poly.pdbx_seq_one_letter_code
_entity_poly.pdbx_strand_id
1 'polypeptide(L)' 'MTTNTNAVEKAKRRKLNLLELANELENVSKACKIMGYSRQQFYEIRRNFQTYGAEG' A
#
# COMPACT_ATOMS: atom_id res chain seq x y z
N MET A 1 -18.60 -21.87 3.85
CA MET A 1 -17.23 -21.67 3.35
C MET A 1 -16.75 -20.31 3.84
N THR A 2 -16.24 -20.23 5.06
CA THR A 2 -15.78 -18.97 5.67
C THR A 2 -14.39 -18.65 5.16
N THR A 3 -14.31 -17.83 4.13
CA THR A 3 -13.05 -17.41 3.51
C THR A 3 -12.27 -16.49 4.45
N ASN A 4 -10.95 -16.64 4.43
CA ASN A 4 -9.96 -15.85 5.15
C ASN A 4 -9.86 -14.42 4.56
N THR A 5 -10.97 -13.68 4.56
CA THR A 5 -11.09 -12.36 3.91
C THR A 5 -10.36 -11.26 4.71
N ASN A 6 -10.23 -11.43 6.03
CA ASN A 6 -9.68 -10.40 6.91
C ASN A 6 -8.20 -10.08 6.67
N ALA A 7 -7.37 -11.08 6.35
CA ALA A 7 -5.94 -10.85 6.15
C ALA A 7 -5.65 -10.10 4.84
N VAL A 8 -6.37 -10.45 3.77
CA VAL A 8 -6.26 -9.79 2.46
C VAL A 8 -6.72 -8.34 2.54
N GLU A 9 -7.88 -8.10 3.16
CA GLU A 9 -8.42 -6.74 3.33
C GLU A 9 -7.51 -5.88 4.22
N LYS A 10 -6.91 -6.45 5.28
CA LYS A 10 -5.92 -5.77 6.11
C LYS A 10 -4.67 -5.42 5.31
N ALA A 11 -4.20 -6.31 4.44
CA ALA A 11 -3.05 -6.05 3.58
C ALA A 11 -3.33 -4.94 2.57
N LYS A 12 -4.50 -4.95 1.91
CA LYS A 12 -4.95 -3.88 1.00
C LYS A 12 -4.99 -2.54 1.71
N ARG A 13 -5.62 -2.46 2.89
CA ARG A 13 -5.67 -1.24 3.69
C ARG A 13 -4.27 -0.74 4.07
N ARG A 14 -3.36 -1.65 4.42
CA ARG A 14 -1.97 -1.29 4.75
C ARG A 14 -1.23 -0.68 3.57
N LYS A 15 -1.45 -1.19 2.35
CA LYS A 15 -0.91 -0.64 1.10
C LYS A 15 -1.50 0.74 0.78
N LEU A 16 -2.82 0.91 0.95
CA LEU A 16 -3.49 2.20 0.76
C LEU A 16 -2.92 3.25 1.72
N ASN A 17 -2.82 2.93 3.01
CA ASN A 17 -2.25 3.83 4.01
C ASN A 17 -0.80 4.24 3.69
N LEU A 18 0.00 3.37 3.04
CA LEU A 18 1.34 3.71 2.59
C LEU A 18 1.33 4.77 1.48
N LEU A 19 0.39 4.66 0.54
CA LEU A 19 0.24 5.64 -0.54
C LEU A 19 -0.22 6.99 0.01
N GLU A 20 -1.19 6.99 0.93
CA GLU A 20 -1.70 8.20 1.58
C GLU A 20 -0.61 8.87 2.43
N LEU A 21 0.10 8.10 3.27
CA LEU A 21 1.19 8.63 4.10
C LEU A 21 2.32 9.24 3.25
N ALA A 22 2.67 8.62 2.13
CA ALA A 22 3.67 9.18 1.23
C ALA A 22 3.24 10.51 0.60
N ASN A 23 1.94 10.65 0.33
CA ASN A 23 1.35 11.89 -0.17
C ASN A 23 1.30 12.98 0.91
N GLU A 24 0.83 12.67 2.11
CA GLU A 24 0.79 13.62 3.24
C GLU A 24 2.19 14.12 3.65
N LEU A 25 3.21 13.25 3.58
CA LEU A 25 4.58 13.61 3.90
C LEU A 25 5.33 14.25 2.72
N GLU A 26 4.76 14.23 1.51
CA GLU A 26 5.43 14.54 0.25
C GLU A 26 6.81 13.84 0.11
N ASN A 27 6.97 12.66 0.75
CA ASN A 27 8.25 11.97 0.87
C ASN A 27 8.10 10.45 0.96
N VAL A 28 8.31 9.80 -0.19
CA VAL A 28 8.22 8.34 -0.34
C VAL A 28 9.21 7.60 0.56
N SER A 29 10.46 8.05 0.64
CA SER A 29 11.50 7.38 1.43
C SER A 29 11.16 7.36 2.92
N LYS A 30 10.63 8.48 3.45
CA LYS A 30 10.22 8.60 4.85
C LYS A 30 9.01 7.71 5.15
N ALA A 31 7.98 7.72 4.30
CA ALA A 31 6.81 6.86 4.45
C ALA A 31 7.18 5.36 4.40
N CYS A 32 8.03 4.97 3.43
CA CYS A 32 8.56 3.61 3.32
C CYS A 32 9.29 3.16 4.59
N LYS A 33 10.15 4.03 5.15
CA LYS A 33 10.88 3.75 6.41
C LYS A 33 9.94 3.59 7.61
N ILE A 34 8.88 4.39 7.71
CA ILE A 34 7.90 4.32 8.79
C ILE A 34 7.08 3.02 8.72
N MET A 35 6.65 2.63 7.52
CA MET A 35 5.76 1.48 7.33
C MET A 35 6.47 0.14 7.13
N GLY A 36 7.80 0.16 6.94
CA GLY A 36 8.63 -1.02 6.73
C GLY A 36 8.57 -1.57 5.30
N TYR A 37 8.40 -0.70 4.31
CA TYR A 37 8.44 -1.07 2.89
C TYR A 37 9.70 -0.56 2.22
N SER A 38 10.11 -1.20 1.13
CA SER A 38 11.13 -0.64 0.24
C SER A 38 10.52 0.35 -0.74
N ARG A 39 11.35 1.24 -1.30
CA ARG A 39 10.90 2.16 -2.36
C ARG A 39 10.43 1.41 -3.61
N GLN A 40 11.04 0.26 -3.92
CA GLN A 40 10.61 -0.56 -5.05
C GLN A 40 9.18 -1.06 -4.84
N GLN A 41 8.90 -1.63 -3.66
CA GLN A 41 7.56 -2.10 -3.31
C GLN A 41 6.53 -0.97 -3.37
N PHE A 42 6.89 0.25 -2.94
CA PHE A 42 6.00 1.40 -3.06
C PHE A 42 5.58 1.65 -4.51
N TYR A 43 6.53 1.67 -5.45
CA TYR A 43 6.22 1.92 -6.85
C TYR A 43 5.43 0.79 -7.50
N GLU A 44 5.65 -0.46 -7.10
CA GLU A 44 4.84 -1.61 -7.51
C GLU A 44 3.40 -1.49 -6.98
N ILE A 45 3.23 -1.17 -5.70
CA ILE A 45 1.93 -0.95 -5.07
C ILE A 45 1.20 0.20 -5.78
N ARG A 46 1.88 1.33 -6.01
CA ARG A 46 1.29 2.49 -6.71
C ARG A 46 0.87 2.14 -8.13
N ARG A 47 1.70 1.39 -8.86
CA ARG A 47 1.37 0.91 -10.21
C ARG A 47 0.14 0.01 -10.18
N ASN A 48 0.10 -0.97 -9.28
CA ASN A 48 -1.05 -1.85 -9.14
C ASN A 48 -2.33 -1.07 -8.83
N PHE A 49 -2.26 -0.09 -7.93
CA PHE A 49 -3.39 0.77 -7.60
C PHE A 49 -3.86 1.62 -8.80
N GLN A 50 -2.93 2.09 -9.63
CA GLN A 50 -3.27 2.86 -10.83
C GLN A 50 -3.88 1.97 -11.94
N THR A 51 -3.39 0.73 -12.07
CA THR A 51 -3.85 -0.21 -13.11
C THR A 51 -5.16 -0.90 -12.76
N TYR A 52 -5.35 -1.29 -11.49
CA TYR A 52 -6.48 -2.12 -11.02
C TYR A 52 -7.38 -1.42 -10.00
N GLY A 53 -7.13 -0.14 -9.69
CA GLY A 53 -7.88 0.57 -8.65
C GLY A 53 -7.67 -0.03 -7.26
N ALA A 54 -8.72 -0.03 -6.44
CA ALA A 54 -8.69 -0.56 -5.07
C ALA A 54 -8.70 -2.11 -5.00
N GLU A 55 -8.74 -2.81 -6.14
CA GLU A 55 -8.76 -4.27 -6.21
C GLU A 55 -7.36 -4.92 -6.34
N GLY A 56 -6.29 -4.13 -6.54
CA GLY A 56 -4.92 -4.60 -6.83
C GLY A 56 -3.94 -4.85 -5.66
#